data_AF-A0A7K3WGA9-F1
#
_entry.id   AF-A0A7K3WGA9-F1
#
_cell.length_a   1.000
_cell.length_b   1.000
_cell.length_c   1.000
_cell.angle_alpha   90.00
_cell.angle_beta   90.00
_cell.angle_gamma   90.00
#
_symmetry.space_group_name_H-M   'P 1'
#
loop_
_entity.id
_entity.type
_entity.pdbx_description
1 polymer ?
#
loop_
_entity_poly.entity_id
_entity_poly.type
_entity_poly.pdbx_seq_one_letter_code
_entity_poly.pdbx_strand_id
1 'polypeptide(L)'
;SYMTSGGFALSSSAADVAAATVSFTGGSGAADALTAIDKAISTVSTVRANLGALQNRFDHTINNLNVAVENLTASESRIRDTDMAQEMTNFTKSQILSQAGTAMLSQANQAPQGILSLLQ
;
A
#
# COMPACT_ATOMS: atom_id res chain seq x y z
N SER A 1 18.28 -27.96 18.40
CA SER A 1 19.25 -28.16 17.30
C SER A 1 18.49 -28.35 16.01
N TYR A 2 18.56 -27.32 15.19
CA TYR A 2 17.96 -27.23 13.86
C TYR A 2 18.97 -27.77 12.82
N MET A 3 18.45 -28.16 11.65
CA MET A 3 19.16 -28.32 10.36
C MET A 3 19.97 -29.60 10.12
N THR A 4 19.41 -30.54 9.35
CA THR A 4 20.02 -31.02 8.09
C THR A 4 19.19 -32.16 7.46
N SER A 5 19.07 -32.11 6.14
CA SER A 5 18.59 -33.15 5.24
C SER A 5 17.07 -33.39 5.18
N GLY A 6 16.47 -32.78 4.18
CA GLY A 6 15.13 -33.12 3.69
C GLY A 6 14.86 -32.35 2.41
N GLY A 7 15.86 -32.28 1.54
CA GLY A 7 15.76 -31.58 0.26
C GLY A 7 14.59 -32.12 -0.54
N PHE A 8 13.95 -31.23 -1.29
CA PHE A 8 12.93 -31.53 -2.29
C PHE A 8 13.46 -32.61 -3.25
N ALA A 9 13.20 -33.88 -2.94
CA ALA A 9 13.45 -35.00 -3.82
C ALA A 9 12.25 -35.13 -4.76
N LEU A 10 12.27 -34.38 -5.86
CA LEU A 10 11.49 -34.70 -7.05
C LEU A 10 12.20 -35.89 -7.73
N SER A 11 12.07 -37.08 -7.15
CA SER A 11 12.82 -38.28 -7.58
C SER A 11 12.12 -39.08 -8.69
N SER A 12 11.22 -38.50 -9.47
CA SER A 12 10.76 -39.11 -10.71
C SER A 12 11.58 -38.54 -11.85
N SER A 13 12.61 -39.28 -12.27
CA SER A 13 13.34 -38.97 -13.50
C SER A 13 12.40 -39.10 -14.70
N ALA A 14 12.69 -38.41 -15.81
CA ALA A 14 11.92 -38.59 -17.06
C ALA A 14 11.94 -40.05 -17.54
N ALA A 15 12.95 -40.82 -17.13
CA ALA A 15 13.03 -42.27 -17.36
C ALA A 15 12.02 -43.06 -16.51
N ASP A 16 11.69 -42.63 -15.28
CA ASP A 16 10.65 -43.27 -14.45
C ASP A 16 9.24 -43.04 -15.01
N VAL A 17 9.01 -41.87 -15.62
CA VAL A 17 7.75 -41.57 -16.33
C VAL A 17 7.69 -42.31 -17.67
N ALA A 18 8.81 -42.53 -18.36
CA ALA A 18 8.87 -43.31 -19.60
C ALA A 18 8.81 -44.83 -19.37
N ALA A 19 9.33 -45.32 -18.24
CA ALA A 19 9.23 -46.72 -17.81
C ALA A 19 7.80 -47.07 -17.32
N ALA A 20 7.03 -46.08 -16.87
CA ALA A 20 5.58 -46.16 -16.81
C ALA A 20 5.00 -46.13 -18.23
N THR A 21 5.30 -47.15 -19.02
CA THR A 21 4.39 -47.53 -20.10
C THR A 21 3.07 -47.81 -19.40
N VAL A 22 2.15 -46.84 -19.45
CA VAL A 22 0.78 -47.03 -19.02
C VAL A 22 0.15 -48.02 -20.00
N SER A 23 0.44 -49.29 -19.76
CA SER A 23 -0.11 -50.41 -20.53
C SER A 23 -1.54 -50.60 -20.05
N PHE A 24 -2.48 -50.05 -20.82
CA PHE A 24 -3.89 -50.40 -20.73
C PHE A 24 -4.17 -51.85 -21.17
N THR A 25 -3.14 -52.61 -21.54
CA THR A 25 -3.20 -54.00 -22.01
C THR A 25 -3.23 -54.99 -20.83
N GLY A 26 -4.26 -54.89 -19.99
CA GLY A 26 -4.51 -55.83 -18.89
C GLY A 26 -5.26 -55.17 -17.74
N GLY A 27 -6.24 -55.89 -17.16
CA GLY A 27 -7.14 -55.34 -16.13
C GLY A 27 -6.42 -54.79 -14.88
N SER A 28 -5.23 -55.28 -14.54
CA SER A 28 -4.41 -54.75 -13.43
C SER A 28 -3.65 -53.47 -13.82
N GLY A 29 -3.04 -53.41 -15.01
CA GLY A 29 -2.30 -52.24 -15.49
C GLY A 29 -3.18 -51.01 -15.70
N ALA A 30 -4.43 -51.21 -16.13
CA ALA A 30 -5.41 -50.14 -16.22
C ALA A 30 -5.83 -49.59 -14.84
N ALA A 31 -5.92 -50.44 -13.81
CA ALA A 31 -6.27 -50.01 -12.45
C ALA A 31 -5.14 -49.22 -11.78
N ASP A 32 -3.89 -49.64 -11.97
CA ASP A 32 -2.71 -48.93 -11.47
C ASP A 32 -2.54 -47.57 -12.16
N ALA A 33 -2.81 -47.52 -13.47
CA ALA A 33 -2.80 -46.27 -14.25
C ALA A 33 -3.85 -45.26 -13.76
N LEU A 34 -5.07 -45.72 -13.51
CA LEU A 34 -6.14 -44.88 -12.94
C LEU A 34 -5.75 -44.35 -11.56
N THR A 35 -5.18 -45.19 -10.72
CA THR A 35 -4.72 -44.77 -9.38
C THR A 35 -3.60 -43.72 -9.46
N ALA A 36 -2.67 -43.87 -10.40
CA ALA A 36 -1.61 -42.88 -10.63
C ALA A 36 -2.17 -41.54 -11.13
N ILE A 37 -3.15 -41.58 -12.05
CA ILE A 37 -3.85 -40.40 -12.56
C ILE A 37 -4.63 -39.70 -11.44
N ASP A 38 -5.39 -40.44 -10.62
CA ASP A 38 -6.13 -39.87 -9.50
C ASP A 38 -5.22 -39.18 -8.49
N LYS A 39 -4.05 -39.78 -8.21
CA LYS A 39 -3.04 -39.17 -7.34
C LYS A 39 -2.45 -37.90 -7.96
N ALA A 40 -2.18 -37.89 -9.26
CA ALA A 40 -1.72 -36.71 -9.97
C ALA A 40 -2.79 -35.60 -9.97
N ILE A 41 -4.06 -35.93 -10.23
CA ILE A 41 -5.19 -35.01 -10.19
C ILE A 41 -5.37 -34.43 -8.78
N SER A 42 -5.31 -35.25 -7.74
CA SER A 42 -5.40 -34.82 -6.34
C SER A 42 -4.27 -33.85 -5.98
N THR A 43 -3.05 -34.12 -6.44
CA THR A 43 -1.90 -33.24 -6.25
C THR A 43 -2.11 -31.88 -6.93
N VAL A 44 -2.50 -31.87 -8.21
CA VAL A 44 -2.79 -30.64 -8.97
C VAL A 44 -3.96 -29.86 -8.37
N SER A 45 -5.00 -30.56 -7.90
CA SER A 45 -6.15 -29.97 -7.22
C SER A 45 -5.72 -29.26 -5.94
N THR A 46 -4.88 -29.91 -5.13
CA THR A 46 -4.35 -29.35 -3.88
C THR A 46 -3.52 -28.09 -4.14
N VAL A 47 -2.65 -28.12 -5.15
CA VAL A 47 -1.85 -26.94 -5.55
C VAL A 47 -2.76 -25.80 -6.00
N ARG A 48 -3.79 -26.07 -6.81
CA ARG A 48 -4.77 -25.05 -7.24
C ARG A 48 -5.55 -24.46 -6.06
N ALA A 49 -5.97 -25.29 -5.11
CA ALA A 49 -6.67 -24.84 -3.90
C ALA A 49 -5.78 -23.90 -3.06
N ASN A 50 -4.51 -24.26 -2.87
CA ASN A 50 -3.55 -23.41 -2.17
C ASN A 50 -3.32 -22.08 -2.91
N LEU A 51 -3.24 -22.11 -4.24
CA LEU A 51 -3.08 -20.90 -5.05
C LEU A 51 -4.33 -19.99 -4.94
N GLY A 52 -5.53 -20.57 -4.95
CA GLY A 52 -6.78 -19.84 -4.72
C GLY A 52 -6.84 -19.22 -3.31
N ALA A 53 -6.39 -19.92 -2.27
CA ALA A 53 -6.28 -19.36 -0.93
C ALA A 53 -5.28 -18.20 -0.87
N LEU A 54 -4.14 -18.31 -1.59
CA LEU A 54 -3.15 -17.24 -1.70
C LEU A 54 -3.72 -16.01 -2.44
N GLN A 55 -4.47 -16.23 -3.51
CA GLN A 55 -5.17 -15.17 -4.26
C GLN A 55 -6.17 -14.43 -3.37
N ASN A 56 -7.02 -15.15 -2.63
CA ASN A 56 -7.94 -14.51 -1.67
C ASN A 56 -7.19 -13.66 -0.65
N ARG A 57 -6.05 -14.16 -0.13
CA ARG A 57 -5.21 -13.38 0.79
C ARG A 57 -4.63 -12.14 0.11
N PHE A 58 -4.19 -12.22 -1.14
CA PHE A 58 -3.73 -11.05 -1.89
C PHE A 58 -4.86 -10.05 -2.11
N ASP A 59 -6.06 -10.47 -2.52
CA ASP A 59 -7.21 -9.58 -2.71
C ASP A 59 -7.60 -8.88 -1.41
N HIS A 60 -7.64 -9.61 -0.28
CA HIS A 60 -7.88 -9.00 1.03
C HIS A 60 -6.78 -8.02 1.44
N THR A 61 -5.51 -8.35 1.17
CA THR A 61 -4.37 -7.49 1.51
C THR A 61 -4.38 -6.22 0.66
N ILE A 62 -4.70 -6.33 -0.64
CA ILE A 62 -4.82 -5.21 -1.57
C ILE A 62 -5.97 -4.29 -1.13
N ASN A 63 -7.14 -4.85 -0.82
CA ASN A 63 -8.27 -4.06 -0.34
C ASN A 63 -7.94 -3.32 0.97
N ASN A 64 -7.30 -4.00 1.92
CA ASN A 64 -6.86 -3.35 3.16
C ASN A 64 -5.83 -2.25 2.91
N LEU A 65 -4.86 -2.49 2.01
CA LEU A 65 -3.86 -1.49 1.62
C LEU A 65 -4.50 -0.27 0.94
N ASN A 66 -5.46 -0.47 0.05
CA ASN A 66 -6.17 0.65 -0.60
C ASN A 66 -6.89 1.51 0.44
N VAL A 67 -7.57 0.90 1.42
CA VAL A 67 -8.19 1.64 2.53
C VAL A 67 -7.15 2.36 3.38
N ALA A 68 -6.02 1.72 3.68
CA ALA A 68 -4.94 2.37 4.42
C ALA A 68 -4.34 3.55 3.66
N VAL A 69 -4.13 3.43 2.35
CA VAL A 69 -3.66 4.50 1.47
C VAL A 69 -4.65 5.64 1.44
N GLU A 70 -5.96 5.37 1.28
CA GLU A 70 -6.99 6.41 1.29
C GLU A 70 -6.98 7.20 2.62
N ASN A 71 -6.91 6.50 3.76
CA ASN A 71 -6.85 7.14 5.07
C ASN A 71 -5.56 7.94 5.27
N LEU A 72 -4.41 7.44 4.80
CA LEU A 72 -3.14 8.13 4.88
C LEU A 72 -3.11 9.37 3.99
N THR A 73 -3.54 9.27 2.72
CA THR A 73 -3.62 10.41 1.80
C THR A 73 -4.60 11.47 2.32
N ALA A 74 -5.74 11.07 2.88
CA ALA A 74 -6.67 12.00 3.51
C ALA A 74 -6.06 12.71 4.73
N SER A 75 -5.28 11.99 5.54
CA SER A 75 -4.57 12.56 6.70
C SER A 75 -3.44 13.48 6.26
N GLU A 76 -2.68 13.10 5.24
CA GLU A 76 -1.61 13.91 4.64
C GLU A 76 -2.16 15.21 4.02
N SER A 77 -3.27 15.13 3.27
CA SER A 77 -3.95 16.32 2.75
C SER A 77 -4.37 17.25 3.87
N ARG A 78 -4.95 16.71 4.95
CA ARG A 78 -5.33 17.52 6.12
C ARG A 78 -4.12 18.22 6.74
N ILE A 79 -3.02 17.50 6.96
CA ILE A 79 -1.79 18.09 7.54
C ILE A 79 -1.25 19.20 6.63
N ARG A 80 -1.13 18.91 5.32
CA ARG A 80 -0.62 19.89 4.35
C ARG A 80 -1.53 21.12 4.24
N ASP A 81 -2.84 20.93 4.24
CA ASP A 81 -3.81 22.02 4.18
C ASP A 81 -3.82 22.84 5.48
N THR A 82 -3.67 22.20 6.66
CA THR A 82 -3.54 22.94 7.94
C THR A 82 -2.26 23.76 7.99
N ASP A 83 -1.14 23.20 7.53
CA ASP A 83 0.14 23.90 7.52
C ASP A 83 0.11 25.08 6.54
N MET A 84 -0.49 24.89 5.35
CA MET A 84 -0.68 25.95 4.37
C MET A 84 -1.61 27.05 4.90
N ALA A 85 -2.71 26.69 5.56
CA ALA A 85 -3.62 27.66 6.17
C ALA A 85 -2.92 28.47 7.26
N GLN A 86 -2.09 27.84 8.09
CA GLN A 86 -1.33 28.54 9.13
C GLN A 86 -0.30 29.51 8.53
N GLU A 87 0.42 29.10 7.49
CA GLU A 87 1.37 29.97 6.80
C GLU A 87 0.67 31.14 6.09
N MET A 88 -0.46 30.89 5.42
CA MET A 88 -1.27 31.95 4.81
C MET A 88 -1.80 32.94 5.86
N THR A 89 -2.20 32.45 7.04
CA THR A 89 -2.64 33.31 8.14
C THR A 89 -1.50 34.18 8.66
N ASN A 90 -0.30 33.61 8.81
CA ASN A 90 0.90 34.35 9.21
C ASN A 90 1.32 35.38 8.16
N PHE A 91 1.26 35.02 6.88
CA PHE A 91 1.54 35.92 5.76
C PHE A 91 0.54 37.09 5.74
N THR A 92 -0.77 36.81 5.81
CA THR A 92 -1.81 37.85 5.88
C THR A 92 -1.63 38.73 7.12
N LYS A 93 -1.34 38.15 8.29
CA LYS A 93 -1.07 38.92 9.50
C LYS A 93 0.11 39.86 9.32
N SER A 94 1.22 39.38 8.75
CA SER A 94 2.42 40.19 8.49
C SER A 94 2.14 41.30 7.47
N GLN A 95 1.36 41.00 6.43
CA GLN A 95 0.94 41.99 5.43
C GLN A 95 0.05 43.08 6.02
N ILE A 96 -0.93 42.69 6.84
CA ILE A 96 -1.77 43.64 7.58
C ILE A 96 -0.92 44.47 8.55
N LEU A 97 0.04 43.87 9.25
CA LEU A 97 0.91 44.59 10.18
C LEU A 97 1.77 45.64 9.47
N SER A 98 2.28 45.32 8.27
CA SER A 98 3.05 46.25 7.44
C SER A 98 2.19 47.43 6.93
N GLN A 99 0.98 47.14 6.45
CA GLN A 99 0.04 48.18 6.01
C GLN A 99 -0.48 49.03 7.19
N ALA A 100 -0.79 48.40 8.32
CA ALA A 100 -1.18 49.10 9.54
C ALA A 100 -0.01 49.91 10.11
N GLY A 101 1.22 49.39 10.05
CA GLY A 101 2.42 50.10 10.47
C GLY A 101 2.66 51.39 9.67
N THR A 102 2.49 51.34 8.35
CA THR A 102 2.61 52.54 7.50
C THR A 102 1.48 53.55 7.74
N ALA A 103 0.23 53.10 7.86
CA ALA A 103 -0.91 53.96 8.19
C ALA A 103 -0.83 54.55 9.61
N MET A 104 -0.40 53.77 10.59
CA MET A 104 -0.17 54.22 11.97
C MET A 104 0.98 55.23 12.04
N LEU A 105 2.05 55.03 11.28
CA LEU A 105 3.14 56.00 11.19
C LEU A 105 2.67 57.32 10.58
N SER A 106 1.84 57.28 9.53
CA SER A 106 1.29 58.52 8.96
C SER A 106 0.32 59.22 9.91
N GLN A 107 -0.54 58.47 10.62
CA GLN A 107 -1.46 59.03 11.62
C GLN A 107 -0.69 59.63 12.81
N ALA A 108 0.35 58.96 13.30
CA ALA A 108 1.20 59.44 14.39
C ALA A 108 2.01 60.69 14.00
N ASN A 109 2.41 60.82 12.72
CA ASN A 109 3.08 62.03 12.22
C ASN A 109 2.11 63.21 11.99
N GLN A 110 0.83 62.96 11.73
CA GLN A 110 -0.21 63.99 11.58
C GLN A 110 -0.70 64.55 12.92
N ALA A 111 -0.76 63.70 13.97
CA ALA A 111 -1.20 64.09 15.31
C ALA A 111 -0.47 65.32 15.92
N PRO A 112 0.88 65.45 15.86
CA PRO A 112 1.58 66.60 16.44
C PRO A 112 1.38 67.91 15.66
N GLN A 113 1.04 67.88 14.37
CA GLN A 113 0.81 69.09 13.58
C GLN A 113 -0.48 69.82 13.97
N GLY A 114 -1.52 69.07 14.38
CA GLY A 114 -2.76 69.66 14.90
C GLY A 114 -2.55 70.42 16.21
N ILE A 115 -1.65 69.93 17.07
CA ILE A 115 -1.37 70.53 18.40
C ILE A 115 -0.55 71.82 18.25
N LEU A 116 0.36 71.90 17.27
CA LEU A 116 1.12 73.14 17.00
C LEU A 116 0.26 74.27 16.43
N SER A 117 -0.91 73.96 15.85
CA SER A 117 -1.90 74.98 15.48
C SER A 117 -2.68 75.54 16.67
N LEU A 118 -2.72 74.82 17.79
CA LEU A 118 -3.37 75.22 19.05
C LEU A 118 -2.43 75.98 20.00
N LEU A 119 -1.15 76.15 19.62
CA LEU A 119 -0.13 76.86 20.39
C LEU A 119 0.40 78.13 19.70
N GLN A 120 -0.19 78.53 18.57
CA GLN A 120 0.05 79.80 17.87
C GLN A 120 -1.16 80.71 17.96
#